data_AF-A0A154BMN2-F1
#
_entry.id   AF-A0A154BMN2-F1
#
_cell.length_a   1.000
_cell.length_b   1.000
_cell.length_c   1.000
_cell.angle_alpha   90.00
_cell.angle_beta   90.00
_cell.angle_gamma   90.00
#
_symmetry.space_group_name_H-M   'P 1'
#
loop_
_entity.id
_entity.type
_entity.pdbx_description
1 polymer ?
#
loop_
_entity_poly.entity_id
_entity_poly.type
_entity_poly.pdbx_seq_one_letter_code
_entity_poly.pdbx_strand_id
1 'polypeptide(L)'
;MDRLTEIINEWDPIDLMSHAPDDEYELEIKMIRNIINDISNEFEVAQIIYDIFLETCGKELFKKSVEDCAIIAKKIMALEK
;
A
#
# COMPACT_ATOMS: atom_id res chain seq x y z
N MET A 1 -5.30 -12.62 -10.20
CA MET A 1 -4.93 -11.32 -9.62
C MET A 1 -4.83 -11.50 -8.12
N ASP A 2 -3.79 -10.94 -7.54
CA ASP A 2 -3.56 -10.97 -6.10
C ASP A 2 -4.40 -9.86 -5.43
N ARG A 3 -5.07 -10.19 -4.32
CA ARG A 3 -6.00 -9.27 -3.65
C ARG A 3 -5.34 -8.01 -3.10
N LEU A 4 -4.10 -8.14 -2.63
CA LEU A 4 -3.31 -6.98 -2.19
C LEU A 4 -3.00 -6.07 -3.37
N THR A 5 -2.63 -6.64 -4.52
CA THR A 5 -2.40 -5.89 -5.76
C THR A 5 -3.65 -5.12 -6.20
N GLU A 6 -4.83 -5.74 -6.16
CA GLU A 6 -6.11 -5.08 -6.48
C GLU A 6 -6.35 -3.87 -5.55
N ILE A 7 -6.17 -4.03 -4.23
CA ILE A 7 -6.38 -2.94 -3.26
C ILE A 7 -5.45 -1.75 -3.51
N ILE A 8 -4.17 -2.01 -3.80
CA ILE A 8 -3.17 -0.96 -4.02
C ILE A 8 -3.39 -0.27 -5.37
N ASN A 9 -3.65 -1.02 -6.43
CA ASN A 9 -3.91 -0.46 -7.77
C ASN A 9 -5.22 0.36 -7.78
N GLU A 10 -6.25 -0.07 -7.06
CA GLU A 10 -7.49 0.71 -6.90
C GLU A 10 -7.31 1.95 -6.02
N TRP A 11 -6.39 1.90 -5.05
CA TRP A 11 -6.08 3.05 -4.20
C TRP A 11 -5.31 4.13 -4.96
N ASP A 12 -4.44 3.73 -5.88
CA ASP A 12 -3.64 4.61 -6.75
C ASP A 12 -3.02 5.78 -5.96
N PRO A 13 -2.10 5.50 -5.01
CA PRO A 13 -1.64 6.47 -4.02
C PRO A 13 -0.99 7.75 -4.59
N ILE A 14 -0.59 7.72 -5.86
CA ILE A 14 0.04 8.84 -6.57
C ILE A 14 -0.64 9.19 -7.90
N ASP A 15 -1.87 8.70 -8.13
CA ASP A 15 -2.70 8.96 -9.31
C ASP A 15 -1.97 8.64 -10.64
N LEU A 16 -1.22 7.52 -10.68
CA LEU A 16 -0.33 7.15 -11.77
C LEU A 16 -0.93 6.08 -12.71
N MET A 17 -1.99 5.39 -12.29
CA MET A 17 -2.54 4.23 -13.03
C MET A 17 -3.20 4.57 -14.37
N SER A 18 -3.51 5.84 -14.65
CA SER A 18 -4.17 6.26 -15.90
C SER A 18 -3.37 5.95 -17.18
N HIS A 19 -2.04 5.80 -17.08
CA HIS A 19 -1.14 5.52 -18.20
C HIS A 19 -0.12 4.41 -17.92
N ALA A 20 -0.18 3.81 -16.74
CA ALA A 20 0.79 2.84 -16.26
C ALA A 20 0.31 1.39 -16.48
N PRO A 21 1.24 0.43 -16.62
CA PRO A 21 0.92 -0.99 -16.62
C PRO A 21 0.44 -1.48 -15.24
N ASP A 22 -0.23 -2.63 -15.21
CA ASP A 22 -0.84 -3.20 -13.99
C ASP A 22 0.18 -3.55 -12.87
N ASP A 23 1.48 -3.56 -13.18
CA ASP A 23 2.60 -3.87 -12.28
C ASP A 23 3.31 -2.64 -11.69
N GLU A 24 2.73 -1.44 -11.84
CA GLU A 24 3.33 -0.17 -11.37
C GLU A 24 3.77 -0.19 -9.90
N TYR A 25 2.98 -0.83 -9.03
CA TYR A 25 3.26 -0.92 -7.59
C TYR A 25 3.85 -2.27 -7.16
N GLU A 26 4.37 -3.09 -8.08
CA GLU A 26 4.84 -4.45 -7.77
C GLU A 26 5.88 -4.47 -6.65
N LEU A 27 6.77 -3.47 -6.63
CA LEU A 27 7.83 -3.35 -5.63
C LEU A 27 7.25 -3.09 -4.23
N GLU A 28 6.37 -2.11 -4.10
CA GLU A 28 5.70 -1.73 -2.86
C GLU A 28 4.82 -2.87 -2.35
N ILE A 29 4.04 -3.48 -3.25
CA ILE A 29 3.19 -4.64 -2.95
C ILE A 29 4.04 -5.79 -2.39
N LYS A 30 5.21 -6.06 -2.98
CA LYS A 30 6.12 -7.10 -2.50
C LYS A 30 6.67 -6.78 -1.11
N MET A 31 7.03 -5.52 -0.85
CA MET A 31 7.48 -5.08 0.47
C MET A 31 6.39 -5.25 1.52
N ILE A 32 5.17 -4.77 1.24
CA ILE A 32 4.02 -4.92 2.13
C ILE A 32 3.77 -6.40 2.42
N ARG A 33 3.70 -7.26 1.39
CA ARG A 33 3.42 -8.69 1.55
C ARG A 33 4.41 -9.40 2.48
N ASN A 34 5.70 -9.04 2.38
CA ASN A 34 6.74 -9.65 3.21
C ASN A 34 6.60 -9.29 4.70
N ILE A 35 5.91 -8.19 5.02
CA ILE A 35 5.86 -7.64 6.37
C ILE A 35 4.50 -7.90 7.04
N ILE A 36 3.39 -7.87 6.29
CA ILE A 36 2.04 -8.00 6.87
C ILE A 36 1.78 -9.36 7.54
N ASN A 37 2.46 -10.43 7.11
CA ASN A 37 2.27 -11.77 7.70
C ASN A 37 2.75 -11.85 9.16
N ASP A 38 3.67 -10.97 9.55
CA ASP A 38 4.27 -10.95 10.88
C ASP A 38 3.63 -9.88 11.80
N ILE A 39 2.69 -9.08 11.30
CA ILE A 39 2.11 -7.94 12.02
C ILE A 39 0.61 -8.11 12.20
N SER A 40 0.18 -8.04 13.46
CA SER A 40 -1.24 -8.13 13.85
C SER A 40 -1.86 -6.79 14.24
N ASN A 41 -1.08 -5.69 14.16
CA ASN A 41 -1.49 -4.35 14.53
C ASN A 41 -1.77 -3.47 13.29
N GLU A 42 -3.03 -3.05 13.12
CA GLU A 42 -3.46 -2.18 12.02
C GLU A 42 -2.67 -0.87 11.93
N PHE A 43 -2.32 -0.29 13.07
CA PHE A 43 -1.55 0.96 13.11
C PHE A 43 -0.11 0.77 12.61
N GLU A 44 0.52 -0.36 12.95
CA GLU A 44 1.87 -0.67 12.46
C GLU A 44 1.85 -0.92 10.95
N VAL A 45 0.85 -1.65 10.44
CA VAL A 45 0.67 -1.85 8.99
C VAL A 45 0.47 -0.50 8.28
N ALA A 46 -0.34 0.40 8.84
CA ALA A 46 -0.57 1.73 8.28
C ALA A 46 0.72 2.55 8.17
N GLN A 47 1.53 2.56 9.23
CA GLN A 47 2.80 3.26 9.25
C GLN A 47 3.79 2.69 8.22
N ILE A 48 3.86 1.37 8.11
CA ILE A 48 4.74 0.69 7.14
C ILE A 48 4.33 1.00 5.70
N ILE A 49 3.03 0.98 5.40
CA ILE A 49 2.53 1.38 4.07
C ILE A 49 2.96 2.82 3.78
N TYR A 50 2.73 3.73 4.73
CA TYR A 50 3.13 5.14 4.58
C TYR A 50 4.63 5.28 4.30
N ASP A 51 5.48 4.61 5.09
CA ASP A 51 6.93 4.68 4.95
C ASP A 51 7.40 4.11 3.60
N ILE A 52 6.86 2.98 3.16
CA ILE A 52 7.19 2.36 1.87
C ILE A 52 6.89 3.35 0.72
N PHE A 53 5.67 3.86 0.64
CA PHE A 53 5.29 4.77 -0.46
C PHE A 53 6.02 6.11 -0.37
N LEU A 54 6.34 6.59 0.83
CA LEU A 54 7.15 7.79 1.00
C LEU A 54 8.60 7.57 0.52
N GLU A 55 9.18 6.40 0.77
CA GLU A 55 10.54 6.05 0.36
C GLU A 55 10.65 5.79 -1.14
N THR A 56 9.69 5.06 -1.72
CA THR A 56 9.77 4.64 -3.13
C THR A 56 9.29 5.70 -4.09
N CYS A 57 8.17 6.37 -3.79
CA CYS A 57 7.61 7.44 -4.65
C CYS A 57 8.15 8.83 -4.29
N GLY A 58 8.66 9.01 -3.08
CA GLY A 58 9.14 10.29 -2.59
C GLY A 58 8.01 11.24 -2.15
N LYS A 59 8.33 12.12 -1.20
CA LYS A 59 7.39 13.13 -0.64
C LYS A 59 6.78 14.09 -1.66
N GLU A 60 7.38 14.21 -2.84
CA GLU A 60 6.90 15.11 -3.89
C GLU A 60 5.69 14.52 -4.64
N LEU A 61 5.63 13.19 -4.76
CA LEU A 61 4.54 12.47 -5.43
C LEU A 61 3.56 11.90 -4.41
N PHE A 62 4.06 11.29 -3.33
CA PHE A 62 3.22 10.72 -2.29
C PHE A 62 2.71 11.80 -1.33
N LYS A 63 1.41 12.12 -1.43
CA LYS A 63 0.73 13.16 -0.63
C LYS A 63 -0.28 12.61 0.39
N LYS A 64 -0.38 11.30 0.51
CA LYS A 64 -1.31 10.64 1.44
C LYS A 64 -0.78 10.74 2.87
N SER A 65 -1.66 10.71 3.86
CA SER A 65 -1.29 10.69 5.27
C SER A 65 -1.25 9.26 5.85
N VAL A 66 -0.79 9.11 7.09
CA VAL A 66 -0.84 7.83 7.80
C VAL A 66 -2.30 7.39 8.01
N GLU A 67 -3.23 8.33 8.19
CA GLU A 67 -4.66 8.04 8.29
C GLU A 67 -5.23 7.49 6.98
N ASP A 68 -4.81 8.02 5.83
CA ASP A 68 -5.17 7.42 4.53
C ASP A 68 -4.64 5.98 4.42
N CYS A 69 -3.40 5.76 4.87
CA CYS A 69 -2.78 4.44 4.89
C CYS A 69 -3.50 3.48 5.87
N ALA A 70 -4.08 3.98 6.95
CA ALA A 70 -4.85 3.16 7.90
C ALA A 70 -6.14 2.59 7.26
N ILE A 71 -6.79 3.34 6.38
CA ILE A 71 -7.95 2.84 5.62
C ILE A 71 -7.54 1.65 4.75
N ILE A 72 -6.35 1.72 4.14
CA ILE A 72 -5.80 0.66 3.29
C ILE A 72 -5.32 -0.52 4.12
N ALA A 73 -4.60 -0.28 5.21
CA ALA A 73 -4.18 -1.30 6.17
C ALA A 73 -5.36 -2.15 6.63
N LYS A 74 -6.48 -1.50 6.98
CA LYS A 74 -7.71 -2.20 7.37
C LYS A 74 -8.28 -3.09 6.27
N LYS A 75 -8.25 -2.64 5.01
CA LYS A 75 -8.68 -3.47 3.86
C LYS A 75 -7.77 -4.69 3.68
N ILE A 76 -6.46 -4.49 3.79
CA ILE A 76 -5.46 -5.56 3.64
C ILE A 76 -5.61 -6.59 4.76
N MET A 77 -5.70 -6.16 6.03
CA MET A 77 -5.86 -7.06 7.17
C MET A 77 -7.20 -7.80 7.18
N ALA A 78 -8.22 -7.28 6.50
CA ALA A 78 -9.49 -7.98 6.33
C ALA A 78 -9.42 -9.15 5.32
N LEU A 79 -8.36 -9.25 4.51
CA LEU A 79 -8.16 -10.36 3.57
C LEU A 79 -7.70 -11.66 4.26
N GLU A 80 -7.02 -11.54 5.40
CA GLU A 80 -6.42 -12.67 6.15
C GLU A 80 -7.40 -13.31 7.16
N LYS A 81 -8.70 -12.94 7.12
CA LYS A 81 -9.74 -13.45 8.04
C LYS A 81 -10.72 -14.42 7.41
#